data_AF-A0A956KQW0-F1
#
_entry.id   AF-A0A956KQW0-F1
#
_cell.length_a   1.000
_cell.length_b   1.000
_cell.length_c   1.000
_cell.angle_alpha   90.00
_cell.angle_beta   90.00
_cell.angle_gamma   90.00
#
_symmetry.space_group_name_H-M   'P 1'
#
loop_
_entity.id
_entity.type
_entity.pdbx_description
1 polymer ?
#
loop_
_entity_poly.entity_id
_entity_poly.type
_entity_poly.pdbx_seq_one_letter_code
_entity_poly.pdbx_strand_id
1 'polypeptide(L)'
;TETGTETGTETGTDTGTDTSSNIADPFFDYCAPSTPDPCPQFDQPHLCCSQDPAALDLENIDARVTPAYVGRGGVGTPLFSGGNNPRSRLGSCVAEDWLPPSNALADINAKGCPVPCNPTWGSSDVQDVCGSSAACCQVRPLETKDCVFDPALGDGGCWRPVTGDDIVGLGGLDATDWASTAHATHQDPSGISCQLFAQGVPADVLDKNGLTTQDVLLACYHRLSVANQHGYCVFGVNVCPMAAPSFIDACEQINLDESRSGC
;
A
#
# COMPACT_ATOMS: atom_id res chain seq x y z
N THR A 1 -23.44 -58.88 -16.29
CA THR A 1 -21.97 -58.70 -16.23
C THR A 1 -21.73 -57.22 -16.30
N GLU A 2 -21.29 -56.63 -15.18
CA GLU A 2 -20.71 -55.29 -15.04
C GLU A 2 -19.56 -55.13 -16.07
N THR A 3 -19.10 -53.98 -16.55
CA THR A 3 -18.70 -52.67 -15.99
C THR A 3 -18.26 -51.85 -17.24
N GLY A 4 -18.03 -50.55 -17.30
CA GLY A 4 -17.92 -49.43 -16.37
C GLY A 4 -17.57 -48.18 -17.21
N THR A 5 -17.98 -47.01 -16.71
CA THR A 5 -17.71 -45.70 -17.31
C THR A 5 -16.58 -45.04 -16.51
N GLU A 6 -15.48 -44.67 -17.14
CA GLU A 6 -14.41 -43.88 -16.52
C GLU A 6 -14.55 -42.40 -16.89
N THR A 7 -14.86 -41.59 -15.88
CA THR A 7 -14.70 -40.13 -15.84
C THR A 7 -13.36 -39.82 -15.19
N GLY A 8 -12.43 -39.24 -15.94
CA GLY A 8 -11.18 -38.70 -15.41
C GLY A 8 -11.38 -37.26 -14.91
N THR A 9 -11.17 -37.05 -13.61
CA THR A 9 -11.09 -35.74 -12.97
C THR A 9 -9.61 -35.44 -12.74
N GLU A 10 -9.06 -34.43 -13.42
CA GLU A 10 -7.74 -33.88 -13.12
C GLU A 10 -7.86 -32.88 -11.97
N THR A 11 -7.41 -33.27 -10.79
CA THR A 11 -7.06 -32.35 -9.70
C THR A 11 -5.55 -32.16 -9.72
N GLY A 12 -5.09 -31.09 -10.37
CA GLY A 12 -3.72 -30.59 -10.25
C GLY A 12 -3.60 -29.75 -8.99
N THR A 13 -2.96 -30.29 -7.96
CA THR A 13 -2.55 -29.54 -6.77
C THR A 13 -1.16 -28.97 -7.05
N ASP A 14 -1.08 -27.69 -7.36
CA ASP A 14 0.19 -26.98 -7.53
C ASP A 14 0.76 -26.63 -6.15
N THR A 15 1.71 -27.43 -5.68
CA THR A 15 2.52 -27.14 -4.50
C THR A 15 3.87 -26.59 -4.98
N GLY A 16 3.85 -25.36 -5.48
CA GLY A 16 5.05 -24.58 -5.73
C GLY A 16 5.62 -24.07 -4.41
N THR A 17 6.50 -24.85 -3.79
CA THR A 17 7.32 -24.39 -2.66
C THR A 17 8.44 -23.52 -3.23
N ASP A 18 8.23 -22.21 -3.25
CA ASP A 18 9.26 -21.26 -3.66
C ASP A 18 10.36 -21.22 -2.58
N THR A 19 11.58 -21.56 -2.98
CA THR A 19 12.76 -21.68 -2.12
C THR A 19 13.74 -20.58 -2.49
N SER A 20 13.43 -19.35 -2.09
CA SER A 20 14.36 -18.22 -2.15
C SER A 20 14.75 -17.76 -0.74
N SER A 21 15.52 -18.60 -0.05
CA SER A 21 16.15 -18.25 1.23
C SER A 21 17.51 -17.58 1.00
N ASN A 22 17.71 -16.37 1.56
CA ASN A 22 18.90 -15.93 2.30
C ASN A 22 18.97 -14.42 2.63
N ILE A 23 17.85 -13.71 2.61
CA ILE A 23 17.64 -12.56 3.50
C ILE A 23 16.40 -12.93 4.30
N ALA A 24 16.52 -13.10 5.62
CA ALA A 24 15.37 -13.31 6.48
C ALA A 24 14.53 -12.03 6.42
N ASP A 25 13.53 -12.02 5.55
CA ASP A 25 12.58 -10.93 5.43
C ASP A 25 11.67 -10.98 6.65
N PRO A 26 11.69 -9.96 7.54
CA PRO A 26 10.95 -9.99 8.81
C PRO A 26 9.44 -9.78 8.65
N PHE A 27 8.94 -9.58 7.42
CA PHE A 27 7.51 -9.44 7.13
C PHE A 27 6.89 -10.81 6.87
N PHE A 28 6.59 -11.53 7.95
CA PHE A 28 6.35 -12.98 7.85
C PHE A 28 4.97 -13.39 7.33
N ASP A 29 3.96 -12.51 7.32
CA ASP A 29 2.67 -12.79 6.70
C ASP A 29 1.90 -11.49 6.45
N TYR A 30 1.01 -11.52 5.47
CA TYR A 30 0.09 -10.43 5.20
C TYR A 30 -1.05 -10.39 6.20
N CYS A 31 -1.47 -9.19 6.59
CA CYS A 31 -2.56 -8.99 7.52
C CYS A 31 -3.42 -7.79 7.13
N ALA A 32 -4.59 -7.67 7.77
CA ALA A 32 -5.47 -6.51 7.63
C ALA A 32 -5.64 -5.83 9.01
N PRO A 33 -5.01 -4.67 9.28
CA PRO A 33 -5.10 -4.03 10.60
C PRO A 33 -6.52 -3.74 11.08
N SER A 34 -7.48 -3.62 10.16
CA SER A 34 -8.90 -3.42 10.44
C SER A 34 -9.67 -4.66 10.88
N THR A 35 -9.07 -5.86 10.85
CA THR A 35 -9.72 -7.10 11.29
C THR A 35 -9.32 -7.50 12.71
N PRO A 36 -10.20 -8.16 13.48
CA PRO A 36 -9.82 -8.82 14.72
C PRO A 36 -8.75 -9.89 14.49
N ASP A 37 -7.83 -10.06 15.44
CA ASP A 37 -6.71 -11.02 15.40
C ASP A 37 -6.02 -11.12 14.03
N PRO A 38 -5.48 -9.99 13.54
CA PRO A 38 -5.07 -9.85 12.15
C PRO A 38 -3.84 -10.66 11.78
N CYS A 39 -3.08 -11.16 12.76
CA CYS A 39 -1.89 -11.96 12.55
C CYS A 39 -2.10 -13.41 12.96
N PRO A 40 -1.56 -14.39 12.20
CA PRO A 40 -1.48 -15.77 12.64
C PRO A 40 -0.86 -15.90 14.04
N GLN A 41 -1.16 -17.01 14.73
CA GLN A 41 -0.49 -17.31 15.99
C GLN A 41 0.95 -17.73 15.72
N PHE A 42 1.89 -16.87 16.11
CA PHE A 42 3.32 -17.14 16.08
C PHE A 42 3.85 -17.48 17.48
N ASP A 43 5.09 -17.98 17.56
CA ASP A 43 5.77 -18.25 18.84
C ASP A 43 6.09 -16.97 19.64
N GLN A 44 6.01 -15.80 18.99
CA GLN A 44 6.22 -14.48 19.58
C GLN A 44 5.04 -13.56 19.23
N PRO A 45 4.73 -12.54 20.06
CA PRO A 45 3.68 -11.58 19.74
C PRO A 45 4.02 -10.76 18.49
N HIS A 46 3.04 -10.61 17.61
CA HIS A 46 3.14 -9.83 16.38
C HIS A 46 2.07 -8.74 16.33
N LEU A 47 2.45 -7.61 15.77
CA LEU A 47 1.56 -6.51 15.44
C LEU A 47 1.21 -6.58 13.96
N CYS A 48 -0.05 -6.32 13.63
CA CYS A 48 -0.42 -6.05 12.24
C CYS A 48 -0.25 -4.56 11.94
N CYS A 49 0.75 -4.26 11.12
CA CYS A 49 1.16 -2.90 10.80
C CYS A 49 0.73 -2.57 9.38
N SER A 50 0.07 -1.43 9.18
CA SER A 50 -0.20 -0.90 7.85
C SER A 50 1.10 -0.43 7.21
N GLN A 51 1.23 -0.71 5.92
CA GLN A 51 2.33 -0.29 5.05
C GLN A 51 1.99 0.97 4.23
N ASP A 52 0.85 1.62 4.50
CA ASP A 52 0.35 2.71 3.67
C ASP A 52 0.73 4.10 4.24
N PRO A 53 1.51 4.90 3.49
CA PRO A 53 1.93 6.23 3.88
C PRO A 53 0.96 7.37 3.50
N ALA A 54 -0.20 7.07 2.91
CA ALA A 54 -1.12 8.06 2.39
C ALA A 54 -1.58 9.04 3.47
N ALA A 55 -1.58 10.33 3.14
CA ALA A 55 -1.93 11.40 4.06
C ALA A 55 -2.71 12.53 3.37
N LEU A 56 -3.48 13.27 4.16
CA LEU A 56 -4.19 14.47 3.74
C LEU A 56 -3.82 15.68 4.59
N ASP A 57 -3.58 16.81 3.94
CA ASP A 57 -3.53 18.12 4.57
C ASP A 57 -4.89 18.81 4.35
N LEU A 58 -5.63 19.06 5.44
CA LEU A 58 -6.95 19.69 5.35
C LEU A 58 -6.86 21.20 5.10
N GLU A 59 -5.69 21.82 5.25
CA GLU A 59 -5.47 23.23 4.88
C GLU A 59 -5.11 23.36 3.39
N ASN A 60 -4.67 22.27 2.75
CA ASN A 60 -4.40 22.20 1.32
C ASN A 60 -4.75 20.80 0.76
N ILE A 61 -6.04 20.58 0.57
CA ILE A 61 -6.61 19.27 0.28
C ILE A 61 -6.09 18.63 -1.02
N ASP A 62 -5.68 19.45 -1.99
CA ASP A 62 -5.14 19.00 -3.27
C ASP A 62 -3.67 18.56 -3.15
N ALA A 63 -2.92 19.05 -2.15
CA ALA A 63 -1.50 18.80 -2.01
C ALA A 63 -1.18 17.36 -1.61
N ARG A 64 -0.34 16.69 -2.41
CA ARG A 64 0.27 15.40 -2.05
C ARG A 64 1.29 15.69 -0.94
N VAL A 65 1.01 15.21 0.26
CA VAL A 65 1.79 15.49 1.47
C VAL A 65 2.29 14.21 2.11
N THR A 66 3.39 14.32 2.85
CA THR A 66 3.91 13.23 3.69
C THR A 66 3.16 13.13 5.03
N PRO A 67 3.01 11.93 5.58
CA PRO A 67 2.31 11.68 6.85
C PRO A 67 3.09 12.24 8.05
N ALA A 68 2.40 12.99 8.90
CA ALA A 68 2.89 13.50 10.17
C ALA A 68 2.72 12.47 11.28
N TYR A 69 3.64 11.50 11.36
CA TYR A 69 3.66 10.52 12.45
C TYR A 69 4.20 11.12 13.76
N VAL A 70 3.81 10.54 14.90
CA VAL A 70 4.27 11.03 16.22
C VAL A 70 5.79 10.92 16.34
N GLY A 71 6.47 12.06 16.50
CA GLY A 71 7.92 12.12 16.65
C GLY A 71 8.71 12.02 15.33
N ARG A 72 8.03 12.16 14.18
CA ARG A 72 8.64 12.18 12.85
C ARG A 72 8.33 13.51 12.14
N GLY A 73 8.91 13.69 10.95
CA GLY A 73 8.52 14.79 10.04
C GLY A 73 7.16 14.56 9.39
N GLY A 74 6.91 15.28 8.30
CA GLY A 74 5.65 15.27 7.57
C GLY A 74 4.66 16.34 8.01
N VAL A 75 3.59 16.52 7.23
CA VAL A 75 2.61 17.60 7.42
C VAL A 75 1.15 17.15 7.34
N GLY A 76 0.87 16.04 6.65
CA GLY A 76 -0.47 15.52 6.46
C GLY A 76 -0.91 14.58 7.58
N THR A 77 -2.22 14.50 7.82
CA THR A 77 -2.80 13.47 8.68
C THR A 77 -2.75 12.11 7.96
N PRO A 78 -2.11 11.08 8.54
CA PRO A 78 -2.08 9.74 7.93
C PRO A 78 -3.50 9.16 7.80
N LEU A 79 -3.83 8.54 6.67
CA LEU A 79 -5.17 8.02 6.37
C LEU A 79 -5.38 6.60 6.89
N PHE A 80 -4.38 5.74 6.72
CA PHE A 80 -4.47 4.29 6.98
C PHE A 80 -3.37 3.76 7.90
N SER A 81 -2.51 4.63 8.42
CA SER A 81 -1.37 4.28 9.27
C SER A 81 -1.29 5.17 10.52
N GLY A 82 -0.28 4.95 11.37
CA GLY A 82 -0.14 5.68 12.62
C GLY A 82 -1.37 5.52 13.51
N GLY A 83 -1.92 6.63 14.01
CA GLY A 83 -3.19 6.62 14.77
C GLY A 83 -4.38 6.00 14.01
N ASN A 84 -4.34 5.98 12.67
CA ASN A 84 -5.38 5.41 11.81
C ASN A 84 -5.06 3.99 11.30
N ASN A 85 -4.04 3.32 11.84
CA ASN A 85 -3.68 1.95 11.48
C ASN A 85 -4.88 0.98 11.41
N PRO A 86 -5.86 0.99 12.35
CA PRO A 86 -7.04 0.11 12.28
C PRO A 86 -7.99 0.35 11.09
N ARG A 87 -7.71 1.34 10.22
CA ARG A 87 -8.47 1.58 8.99
C ARG A 87 -7.88 0.88 7.78
N SER A 88 -6.65 0.39 7.86
CA SER A 88 -6.03 -0.28 6.72
C SER A 88 -6.57 -1.69 6.53
N ARG A 89 -6.70 -2.11 5.27
CA ARG A 89 -6.96 -3.49 4.87
C ARG A 89 -5.70 -4.23 4.44
N LEU A 90 -4.56 -3.54 4.44
CA LEU A 90 -3.30 -4.05 3.94
C LEU A 90 -2.16 -3.76 4.92
N GLY A 91 -1.49 -4.80 5.35
CA GLY A 91 -0.37 -4.71 6.26
C GLY A 91 0.49 -5.96 6.29
N SER A 92 1.45 -5.93 7.21
CA SER A 92 2.37 -7.03 7.49
C SER A 92 2.37 -7.35 8.98
N CYS A 93 2.47 -8.62 9.32
CA CYS A 93 2.73 -9.07 10.67
C CYS A 93 4.20 -8.82 11.01
N VAL A 94 4.43 -8.05 12.06
CA VAL A 94 5.76 -7.62 12.51
C VAL A 94 5.93 -8.03 13.97
N ALA A 95 7.03 -8.73 14.28
CA ALA A 95 7.34 -9.09 15.66
C ALA A 95 7.52 -7.82 16.53
N GLU A 96 6.93 -7.81 17.72
CA GLU A 96 6.90 -6.62 18.60
C GLU A 96 8.29 -6.11 19.00
N ASP A 97 9.30 -6.99 19.03
CA ASP A 97 10.67 -6.68 19.41
C ASP A 97 11.62 -6.49 18.22
N TRP A 98 11.10 -6.53 16.99
CA TRP A 98 11.93 -6.45 15.78
C TRP A 98 12.62 -5.09 15.60
N LEU A 99 11.93 -4.00 15.94
CA LEU A 99 12.45 -2.65 15.78
C LEU A 99 12.75 -1.99 17.12
N PRO A 100 13.93 -1.34 17.27
CA PRO A 100 14.18 -0.46 18.39
C PRO A 100 13.08 0.62 18.46
N PRO A 101 12.62 1.02 19.65
CA PRO A 101 11.59 2.05 19.80
C PRO A 101 11.92 3.39 19.12
N SER A 102 13.20 3.73 18.94
CA SER A 102 13.63 4.92 18.20
C SER A 102 13.33 4.88 16.71
N ASN A 103 13.09 3.68 16.16
CA ASN A 103 12.89 3.41 14.74
C ASN A 103 11.45 2.96 14.43
N ALA A 104 10.66 2.68 15.46
CA ALA A 104 9.24 2.36 15.35
C ALA A 104 8.35 3.62 15.42
N LEU A 105 7.08 3.45 15.11
CA LEU A 105 6.01 4.41 15.37
C LEU A 105 5.70 4.49 16.87
N ALA A 106 5.34 5.68 17.32
CA ALA A 106 4.91 5.97 18.70
C ALA A 106 3.39 6.19 18.82
N ASP A 107 2.67 6.20 17.70
CA ASP A 107 1.22 6.39 17.61
C ASP A 107 0.45 5.31 18.40
N ILE A 108 -0.59 5.71 19.14
CA ILE A 108 -1.32 4.82 20.07
C ILE A 108 -1.85 3.52 19.43
N ASN A 109 -2.22 3.55 18.15
CA ASN A 109 -2.77 2.40 17.42
C ASN A 109 -1.77 1.71 16.48
N ALA A 110 -0.51 2.13 16.48
CA ALA A 110 0.56 1.57 15.67
C ALA A 110 1.89 1.52 16.45
N LYS A 111 1.84 1.58 17.78
CA LYS A 111 3.05 1.65 18.60
C LYS A 111 3.87 0.38 18.40
N GLY A 112 5.15 0.53 18.04
CA GLY A 112 6.02 -0.60 17.73
C GLY A 112 6.02 -1.02 16.26
N CYS A 113 5.08 -0.52 15.45
CA CYS A 113 5.09 -0.77 14.01
C CYS A 113 6.25 -0.04 13.32
N PRO A 114 6.75 -0.57 12.18
CA PRO A 114 7.66 0.16 11.33
C PRO A 114 6.98 1.43 10.80
N VAL A 115 7.78 2.44 10.44
CA VAL A 115 7.27 3.69 9.87
C VAL A 115 6.91 3.44 8.40
N PRO A 116 5.64 3.63 7.97
CA PRO A 116 5.26 3.49 6.58
C PRO A 116 5.82 4.64 5.74
N CYS A 117 6.16 4.34 4.50
CA CYS A 117 6.69 5.31 3.56
C CYS A 117 6.32 4.93 2.13
N ASN A 118 6.45 5.88 1.21
CA ASN A 118 6.19 5.62 -0.21
C ASN A 118 7.52 5.44 -0.96
N PRO A 119 7.79 4.26 -1.55
CA PRO A 119 9.02 4.00 -2.30
C PRO A 119 9.22 4.92 -3.52
N THR A 120 8.17 5.58 -3.99
CA THR A 120 8.19 6.51 -5.13
C THR A 120 8.50 7.96 -4.74
N TRP A 121 8.58 8.27 -3.45
CA TRP A 121 8.89 9.62 -2.98
C TRP A 121 10.31 10.07 -3.35
N GLY A 122 10.49 11.38 -3.42
CA GLY A 122 11.81 11.98 -3.52
C GLY A 122 12.64 11.72 -2.26
N SER A 123 13.97 11.79 -2.39
CA SER A 123 14.89 11.52 -1.27
C SER A 123 14.69 12.44 -0.07
N SER A 124 14.24 13.68 -0.29
CA SER A 124 13.92 14.63 0.80
C SER A 124 12.75 14.15 1.64
N ASP A 125 11.66 13.72 1.00
CA ASP A 125 10.45 13.25 1.68
C ASP A 125 10.72 11.95 2.44
N VAL A 126 11.50 11.04 1.83
CA VAL A 126 11.98 9.83 2.52
C VAL A 126 12.83 10.21 3.72
N GLN A 127 13.75 11.17 3.61
CA GLN A 127 14.58 11.60 4.73
C GLN A 127 13.75 12.24 5.85
N ASP A 128 12.72 13.02 5.52
CA ASP A 128 11.87 13.69 6.50
C ASP A 128 11.00 12.69 7.29
N VAL A 129 10.51 11.65 6.62
CA VAL A 129 9.66 10.62 7.25
C VAL A 129 10.48 9.52 7.92
N CYS A 130 11.46 8.96 7.20
CA CYS A 130 12.25 7.80 7.62
C CYS A 130 13.53 8.16 8.38
N GLY A 131 14.03 9.39 8.26
CA GLY A 131 15.35 9.80 8.74
C GLY A 131 16.48 9.56 7.73
N SER A 132 17.61 10.22 7.95
CA SER A 132 18.72 10.35 6.98
C SER A 132 19.48 9.07 6.61
N SER A 133 19.24 7.95 7.31
CA SER A 133 19.96 6.68 7.11
C SER A 133 19.05 5.52 6.77
N ALA A 134 17.79 5.79 6.45
CA ALA A 134 16.80 4.79 6.07
C ALA A 134 16.50 4.88 4.57
N ALA A 135 16.23 3.72 3.98
CA ALA A 135 15.60 3.63 2.67
C ALA A 135 14.10 3.39 2.84
N CYS A 136 13.29 3.83 1.88
CA CYS A 136 11.91 3.42 1.81
C CYS A 136 11.79 2.19 0.91
N CYS A 137 11.50 1.03 1.50
CA CYS A 137 11.43 -0.21 0.74
C CYS A 137 9.98 -0.68 0.59
N GLN A 138 9.60 -0.95 -0.65
CA GLN A 138 8.38 -1.69 -0.96
C GLN A 138 8.41 -3.06 -0.29
N VAL A 139 7.28 -3.48 0.25
CA VAL A 139 7.16 -4.70 1.08
C VAL A 139 6.36 -5.80 0.41
N ARG A 140 5.65 -5.48 -0.67
CA ARG A 140 4.90 -6.45 -1.48
C ARG A 140 5.05 -6.10 -2.95
N PRO A 141 5.32 -7.07 -3.86
CA PRO A 141 5.31 -6.81 -5.29
C PRO A 141 3.91 -6.43 -5.79
N LEU A 142 3.84 -5.77 -6.94
CA LEU A 142 2.56 -5.60 -7.65
C LEU A 142 2.08 -6.94 -8.22
N GLU A 143 0.77 -7.07 -8.36
CA GLU A 143 0.15 -8.13 -9.15
C GLU A 143 -0.45 -7.56 -10.45
N THR A 144 -0.73 -8.41 -11.43
CA THR A 144 -1.32 -8.02 -12.71
C THR A 144 -2.62 -7.21 -12.55
N LYS A 145 -3.44 -7.51 -11.51
CA LYS A 145 -4.68 -6.77 -11.21
C LYS A 145 -4.46 -5.34 -10.74
N ASP A 146 -3.25 -5.01 -10.31
CA ASP A 146 -2.89 -3.67 -9.84
C ASP A 146 -2.49 -2.74 -10.99
N CYS A 147 -2.52 -3.23 -12.23
CA CYS A 147 -2.10 -2.49 -13.41
C CYS A 147 -3.29 -1.93 -14.18
N VAL A 148 -3.16 -0.70 -14.66
CA VAL A 148 -4.08 -0.05 -15.61
C VAL A 148 -3.33 0.40 -16.86
N PHE A 149 -4.03 0.41 -17.97
CA PHE A 149 -3.49 0.86 -19.24
C PHE A 149 -3.64 2.38 -19.38
N ASP A 150 -2.53 3.09 -19.50
CA ASP A 150 -2.48 4.53 -19.71
C ASP A 150 -2.09 4.85 -21.16
N PRO A 151 -3.03 5.28 -22.01
CA PRO A 151 -2.75 5.58 -23.41
C PRO A 151 -1.89 6.84 -23.61
N ALA A 152 -1.66 7.65 -22.57
CA ALA A 152 -0.85 8.87 -22.64
C ALA A 152 0.65 8.62 -22.38
N LEU A 153 1.03 7.40 -21.98
CA LEU A 153 2.42 7.03 -21.71
C LEU A 153 3.05 6.26 -22.88
N GLY A 154 4.37 6.39 -23.06
CA GLY A 154 5.11 5.72 -24.12
C GLY A 154 4.64 6.05 -25.54
N ASP A 155 5.07 5.24 -26.51
CA ASP A 155 4.79 5.49 -27.93
C ASP A 155 3.37 5.05 -28.36
N GLY A 156 2.70 4.23 -27.54
CA GLY A 156 1.40 3.63 -27.85
C GLY A 156 0.59 3.24 -26.61
N GLY A 157 0.85 3.88 -25.47
CA GLY A 157 0.30 3.57 -24.17
C GLY A 157 1.13 2.52 -23.40
N CYS A 158 1.14 2.64 -22.08
CA CYS A 158 1.83 1.73 -21.17
C CYS A 158 0.92 1.24 -20.06
N TRP A 159 1.15 0.02 -19.61
CA TRP A 159 0.62 -0.46 -18.33
C TRP A 159 1.43 0.17 -17.21
N ARG A 160 0.73 0.71 -16.22
CA ARG A 160 1.33 1.28 -15.02
C ARG A 160 0.52 0.88 -13.78
N PRO A 161 1.08 1.04 -12.58
CA PRO A 161 0.33 0.82 -11.36
C PRO A 161 -0.86 1.76 -11.28
N VAL A 162 -1.99 1.23 -10.82
CA VAL A 162 -3.21 1.99 -10.62
C VAL A 162 -3.12 2.90 -9.41
N THR A 163 -3.77 4.05 -9.50
CA THR A 163 -3.85 5.04 -8.43
C THR A 163 -5.30 5.48 -8.24
N GLY A 164 -5.56 6.17 -7.14
CA GLY A 164 -6.86 6.77 -6.87
C GLY A 164 -7.34 7.72 -7.96
N ASP A 165 -6.43 8.34 -8.71
CA ASP A 165 -6.77 9.25 -9.81
C ASP A 165 -7.43 8.50 -10.99
N ASP A 166 -7.23 7.18 -11.09
CA ASP A 166 -7.82 6.34 -12.14
C ASP A 166 -9.28 5.95 -11.88
N ILE A 167 -9.83 6.31 -10.72
CA ILE A 167 -11.21 5.99 -10.35
C ILE A 167 -12.19 6.80 -11.21
N VAL A 168 -13.21 6.12 -11.74
CA VAL A 168 -14.25 6.74 -12.58
C VAL A 168 -14.86 7.96 -11.90
N GLY A 169 -14.80 9.11 -12.58
CA GLY A 169 -15.36 10.37 -12.13
C GLY A 169 -14.44 11.20 -11.25
N LEU A 170 -13.19 10.77 -11.02
CA LEU A 170 -12.18 11.55 -10.31
C LEU A 170 -11.25 12.33 -11.25
N GLY A 171 -11.49 12.30 -12.56
CA GLY A 171 -10.84 13.19 -13.51
C GLY A 171 -9.46 12.74 -13.99
N GLY A 172 -9.05 11.50 -13.68
CA GLY A 172 -7.91 10.83 -14.34
C GLY A 172 -8.38 9.93 -15.49
N LEU A 173 -7.89 8.69 -15.53
CA LEU A 173 -8.15 7.78 -16.65
C LEU A 173 -9.56 7.19 -16.71
N ASP A 174 -10.35 7.31 -15.64
CA ASP A 174 -11.63 6.61 -15.48
C ASP A 174 -11.52 5.10 -15.82
N ALA A 175 -10.45 4.46 -15.34
CA ALA A 175 -10.06 3.10 -15.70
C ALA A 175 -10.47 2.04 -14.65
N THR A 176 -10.87 2.45 -13.45
CA THR A 176 -11.26 1.53 -12.37
C THR A 176 -12.45 2.08 -11.56
N ASP A 177 -13.23 1.19 -10.95
CA ASP A 177 -14.27 1.52 -9.98
C ASP A 177 -13.79 1.36 -8.52
N TRP A 178 -12.52 0.96 -8.32
CA TRP A 178 -11.93 0.62 -7.02
C TRP A 178 -12.73 -0.42 -6.21
N ALA A 179 -13.49 -1.29 -6.90
CA ALA A 179 -14.28 -2.33 -6.25
C ALA A 179 -13.39 -3.29 -5.44
N SER A 180 -13.99 -4.00 -4.48
CA SER A 180 -13.28 -4.84 -3.52
C SER A 180 -12.40 -5.95 -4.12
N THR A 181 -12.62 -6.30 -5.39
CA THR A 181 -11.83 -7.30 -6.13
C THR A 181 -11.09 -6.73 -7.33
N ALA A 182 -11.15 -5.40 -7.54
CA ALA A 182 -10.56 -4.72 -8.69
C ALA A 182 -9.03 -4.84 -8.68
N HIS A 183 -8.43 -4.71 -7.50
CA HIS A 183 -6.98 -4.70 -7.30
C HIS A 183 -6.59 -5.66 -6.18
N ALA A 184 -5.42 -6.30 -6.30
CA ALA A 184 -4.96 -7.30 -5.33
C ALA A 184 -4.33 -6.65 -4.10
N THR A 185 -3.73 -5.47 -4.27
CA THR A 185 -2.91 -4.82 -3.25
C THR A 185 -3.37 -3.41 -2.86
N HIS A 186 -4.64 -3.07 -3.11
CA HIS A 186 -5.19 -1.80 -2.65
C HIS A 186 -5.45 -1.76 -1.12
N GLN A 187 -5.27 -0.59 -0.52
CA GLN A 187 -5.34 -0.38 0.93
C GLN A 187 -6.76 -0.30 1.51
N ASP A 188 -7.73 0.09 0.69
CA ASP A 188 -9.12 0.35 1.07
C ASP A 188 -10.09 -0.20 0.01
N PRO A 189 -10.19 -1.54 -0.11
CA PRO A 189 -11.23 -2.17 -0.89
C PRO A 189 -12.59 -1.56 -0.60
N SER A 190 -13.29 -1.09 -1.64
CA SER A 190 -14.60 -0.39 -1.59
C SER A 190 -14.63 1.02 -1.00
N GLY A 191 -13.49 1.61 -0.62
CA GLY A 191 -13.42 3.01 -0.20
C GLY A 191 -14.07 3.32 1.16
N ILE A 192 -14.39 2.30 1.96
CA ILE A 192 -15.12 2.47 3.23
C ILE A 192 -14.27 3.24 4.24
N SER A 193 -12.96 2.99 4.31
CA SER A 193 -12.09 3.69 5.24
C SER A 193 -11.95 5.17 4.89
N CYS A 194 -11.94 5.53 3.60
CA CYS A 194 -12.03 6.93 3.17
C CYS A 194 -13.36 7.59 3.57
N GLN A 195 -14.50 6.89 3.46
CA GLN A 195 -15.79 7.40 3.93
C GLN A 195 -15.78 7.66 5.43
N LEU A 196 -15.24 6.71 6.21
CA LEU A 196 -15.11 6.85 7.67
C LEU A 196 -14.15 7.98 8.06
N PHE A 197 -13.05 8.18 7.32
CA PHE A 197 -12.14 9.29 7.53
C PHE A 197 -12.87 10.62 7.31
N ALA A 198 -13.52 10.79 6.16
CA ALA A 198 -14.20 12.03 5.79
C ALA A 198 -15.33 12.39 6.77
N GLN A 199 -16.13 11.41 7.20
CA GLN A 199 -17.18 11.60 8.20
C GLN A 199 -16.64 11.94 9.59
N GLY A 200 -15.40 11.53 9.89
CA GLY A 200 -14.74 11.79 11.17
C GLY A 200 -14.10 13.18 11.27
N VAL A 201 -14.03 13.95 10.19
CA VAL A 201 -13.48 15.31 10.23
C VAL A 201 -14.45 16.24 10.97
N PRO A 202 -14.01 16.95 12.02
CA PRO A 202 -14.87 17.88 12.76
C PRO A 202 -15.43 18.99 11.86
N ALA A 203 -16.69 19.36 12.07
CA ALA A 203 -17.37 20.38 11.26
C ALA A 203 -16.68 21.75 11.31
N ASP A 204 -16.10 22.12 12.45
CA ASP A 204 -15.36 23.37 12.61
C ASP A 204 -14.05 23.39 11.78
N VAL A 205 -13.42 22.23 11.59
CA VAL A 205 -12.25 22.08 10.69
C VAL A 205 -12.67 22.22 9.23
N LEU A 206 -13.81 21.62 8.85
CA LEU A 206 -14.38 21.74 7.50
C LEU A 206 -14.73 23.21 7.20
N ASP A 207 -15.49 23.85 8.07
CA ASP A 207 -15.93 25.24 7.93
C ASP A 207 -14.76 26.21 7.85
N LYS A 208 -13.74 26.04 8.70
CA LYS A 208 -12.52 26.87 8.71
C LYS A 208 -11.81 26.84 7.35
N ASN A 209 -11.76 25.67 6.72
CA ASN A 209 -11.03 25.45 5.46
C ASN A 209 -11.93 25.58 4.22
N GLY A 210 -13.22 25.89 4.39
CA GLY A 210 -14.18 25.96 3.29
C GLY A 210 -14.39 24.63 2.57
N LEU A 211 -14.23 23.51 3.28
CA LEU A 211 -14.35 22.15 2.77
C LEU A 211 -15.72 21.55 3.13
N THR A 212 -16.16 20.60 2.33
CA THR A 212 -17.26 19.70 2.66
C THR A 212 -16.72 18.30 2.98
N THR A 213 -17.55 17.46 3.61
CA THR A 213 -17.24 16.02 3.75
C THR A 213 -16.98 15.36 2.40
N GLN A 214 -17.68 15.80 1.35
CA GLN A 214 -17.49 15.26 0.01
C GLN A 214 -16.10 15.60 -0.54
N ASP A 215 -15.61 16.82 -0.31
CA ASP A 215 -14.28 17.22 -0.77
C ASP A 215 -13.20 16.35 -0.10
N VAL A 216 -13.31 16.13 1.22
CA VAL A 216 -12.41 15.24 1.97
C VAL A 216 -12.48 13.80 1.46
N LEU A 217 -13.67 13.31 1.14
CA LEU A 217 -13.84 11.97 0.58
C LEU A 217 -13.14 11.82 -0.77
N LEU A 218 -13.36 12.75 -1.69
CA LEU A 218 -12.72 12.73 -3.01
C LEU A 218 -11.21 12.83 -2.88
N ALA A 219 -10.70 13.72 -2.03
CA ALA A 219 -9.28 13.84 -1.77
C ALA A 219 -8.68 12.57 -1.16
N CYS A 220 -9.40 11.88 -0.27
CA CYS A 220 -8.98 10.59 0.26
C CYS A 220 -8.90 9.55 -0.86
N TYR A 221 -9.90 9.48 -1.74
CA TYR A 221 -9.88 8.58 -2.89
C TYR A 221 -8.69 8.85 -3.80
N HIS A 222 -8.37 10.12 -4.08
CA HIS A 222 -7.18 10.47 -4.85
C HIS A 222 -5.89 9.92 -4.23
N ARG A 223 -5.82 9.74 -2.90
CA ARG A 223 -4.65 9.22 -2.17
C ARG A 223 -4.56 7.69 -2.14
N LEU A 224 -5.57 6.99 -2.66
CA LEU A 224 -5.53 5.54 -2.81
C LEU A 224 -4.47 5.10 -3.82
N SER A 225 -3.92 3.92 -3.62
CA SER A 225 -2.80 3.38 -4.39
C SER A 225 -2.63 1.88 -4.16
N VAL A 226 -1.69 1.27 -4.87
CA VAL A 226 -1.35 -0.16 -4.77
C VAL A 226 0.07 -0.33 -4.26
N ALA A 227 0.54 -1.58 -4.19
CA ALA A 227 1.76 -1.93 -3.46
C ALA A 227 3.01 -1.12 -3.83
N ASN A 228 3.14 -0.59 -5.04
CA ASN A 228 4.31 0.23 -5.43
C ASN A 228 4.49 1.51 -4.60
N GLN A 229 3.41 1.98 -3.96
CA GLN A 229 3.44 3.14 -3.07
C GLN A 229 3.40 2.77 -1.59
N HIS A 230 3.45 1.48 -1.28
CA HIS A 230 3.35 0.95 0.08
C HIS A 230 4.67 0.30 0.50
N GLY A 231 5.23 0.78 1.60
CA GLY A 231 6.53 0.33 2.07
C GLY A 231 6.80 0.70 3.53
N TYR A 232 7.98 0.29 4.00
CA TYR A 232 8.49 0.67 5.31
C TYR A 232 9.85 1.32 5.22
N CYS A 233 10.14 2.19 6.19
CA CYS A 233 11.47 2.70 6.42
C CYS A 233 12.38 1.57 6.92
N VAL A 234 13.39 1.20 6.13
CA VAL A 234 14.35 0.14 6.43
C VAL A 234 15.74 0.72 6.62
N PHE A 235 16.43 0.28 7.67
CA PHE A 235 17.77 0.76 8.04
C PHE A 235 18.84 -0.25 7.61
N GLY A 236 20.02 0.25 7.23
CA GLY A 236 21.18 -0.60 6.95
C GLY A 236 21.11 -1.38 5.65
N VAL A 237 20.17 -1.05 4.76
CA VAL A 237 20.09 -1.61 3.41
C VAL A 237 20.75 -0.68 2.40
N ASN A 238 21.47 -1.27 1.44
CA ASN A 238 22.07 -0.52 0.33
C ASN A 238 21.09 -0.37 -0.85
N VAL A 239 20.24 -1.37 -1.07
CA VAL A 239 19.26 -1.43 -2.15
C VAL A 239 18.03 -2.18 -1.63
N CYS A 240 16.84 -1.62 -1.82
CA CYS A 240 15.58 -2.31 -1.53
C CYS A 240 15.36 -3.42 -2.57
N PRO A 241 14.87 -4.61 -2.20
CA PRO A 241 14.72 -5.74 -3.13
C PRO A 241 13.94 -5.38 -4.41
N MET A 242 12.82 -4.67 -4.29
CA MET A 242 11.96 -4.28 -5.42
C MET A 242 12.41 -3.00 -6.13
N ALA A 243 13.47 -2.36 -5.65
CA ALA A 243 14.14 -1.26 -6.36
C ALA A 243 15.43 -1.74 -7.04
N ALA A 244 15.76 -3.03 -6.95
CA ALA A 244 16.93 -3.58 -7.62
C ALA A 244 16.74 -3.50 -9.15
N PRO A 245 17.76 -3.14 -9.94
CA PRO A 245 17.63 -3.00 -11.39
C PRO A 245 17.20 -4.26 -12.15
N SER A 246 17.29 -5.43 -11.51
CA SER A 246 16.86 -6.72 -12.08
C SER A 246 15.44 -7.11 -11.69
N PHE A 247 14.79 -6.33 -10.81
CA PHE A 247 13.40 -6.57 -10.44
C PHE A 247 12.51 -5.99 -11.54
N ILE A 248 11.63 -6.83 -12.08
CA ILE A 248 10.61 -6.46 -13.07
C ILE A 248 9.27 -6.60 -12.36
N ASP A 249 8.53 -5.51 -12.25
CA ASP A 249 7.21 -5.56 -11.63
C ASP A 249 6.14 -6.12 -12.60
N ALA A 250 4.95 -6.44 -12.07
CA ALA A 250 3.91 -7.05 -12.88
C ALA A 250 3.44 -6.17 -14.05
N CYS A 251 3.42 -4.84 -13.89
CA CYS A 251 2.99 -3.92 -14.96
C CYS A 251 4.08 -3.81 -16.03
N GLU A 252 5.36 -3.77 -15.62
CA GLU A 252 6.50 -3.83 -16.54
C GLU A 252 6.52 -5.16 -17.31
N GLN A 253 6.25 -6.28 -16.64
CA GLN A 253 6.17 -7.59 -17.30
C GLN A 253 5.08 -7.61 -18.39
N ILE A 254 3.91 -7.03 -18.14
CA ILE A 254 2.85 -6.90 -19.17
C ILE A 254 3.34 -6.04 -20.34
N ASN A 255 4.02 -4.92 -20.08
CA ASN A 255 4.58 -4.09 -21.14
C ASN A 255 5.56 -4.87 -22.03
N LEU A 256 6.44 -5.68 -21.42
CA LEU A 256 7.40 -6.53 -22.14
C LEU A 256 6.69 -7.60 -22.97
N ASP A 257 5.71 -8.29 -22.38
CA ASP A 257 4.94 -9.36 -23.05
C ASP A 257 4.14 -8.81 -24.25
N GLU A 258 3.61 -7.58 -24.13
CA GLU A 258 2.91 -6.87 -25.20
C GLU A 258 3.85 -6.12 -26.16
N SER A 259 5.17 -6.21 -25.96
CA SER A 259 6.19 -5.51 -26.76
C SER A 259 5.96 -4.00 -26.85
N ARG A 260 5.51 -3.38 -25.75
CA ARG A 260 5.31 -1.93 -25.66
C ARG A 260 6.65 -1.20 -25.54
N SER A 261 6.74 -0.02 -26.15
CA SER A 261 7.94 0.82 -26.15
C SER A 261 7.67 2.19 -25.54
N GLY A 262 8.71 2.79 -24.96
CA GLY A 262 8.60 4.09 -24.26
C GLY A 262 7.94 4.00 -22.88
N CYS A 263 7.71 2.78 -22.41
CA CYS A 263 7.55 2.46 -21.00
C CYS A 263 8.98 2.32 -20.42
#